data_AF-A0A2V8KBP2-F1
#
_entry.id   AF-A0A2V8KBP2-F1
#
_cell.length_a   1.000
_cell.length_b   1.000
_cell.length_c   1.000
_cell.angle_alpha   90.00
_cell.angle_beta   90.00
_cell.angle_gamma   90.00
#
_symmetry.space_group_name_H-M   'P 1'
#
loop_
_entity.id
_entity.type
_entity.pdbx_description
1 polymer ?
#
loop_
_entity_poly.entity_id
_entity_poly.type
_entity_poly.pdbx_seq_one_letter_code
_entity_poly.pdbx_strand_id
1 'polypeptide(L)'
;MNHMDVKINDRQINVTVEISTWGDLLDWIETDYLKAGQCITHVYLAENESLNYRDTLVCGKEIAEVTPVAIKSGDFDSVVSESMRDLDHEVKASLESVRQIIRLLENRREEEAYRRLAHLLDSVRIFFTIF
;
A
#
# COMPACT_ATOMS: atom_id res chain seq x y z
N MET A 1 8.89 1.37 -18.50
CA MET A 1 8.46 2.73 -18.08
C MET A 1 8.20 2.65 -16.60
N ASN A 2 9.09 3.22 -15.80
CA ASN A 2 9.03 3.20 -14.35
C ASN A 2 8.12 4.34 -13.89
N HIS A 3 6.96 4.01 -13.36
CA HIS A 3 6.19 4.90 -12.50
C HIS A 3 6.06 4.19 -11.16
N MET A 4 7.06 4.39 -10.32
CA MET A 4 7.00 4.05 -8.89
C MET A 4 7.43 5.32 -8.15
N ASP A 5 6.63 6.37 -8.28
CA ASP A 5 6.83 7.65 -7.60
C ASP A 5 5.95 7.68 -6.34
N VAL A 6 6.24 6.78 -5.39
CA VAL A 6 5.72 6.95 -4.02
C VAL A 6 6.83 7.63 -3.24
N LYS A 7 6.69 8.95 -3.02
CA LYS A 7 7.59 9.69 -2.12
C LYS A 7 7.23 9.41 -0.67
N ILE A 8 7.62 8.24 -0.22
CA ILE A 8 7.66 7.92 1.20
C ILE A 8 8.94 8.51 1.74
N ASN A 9 8.80 9.40 2.72
CA ASN A 9 9.93 10.05 3.36
C ASN A 9 10.98 9.00 3.80
N ASP A 10 12.19 9.08 3.23
CA ASP A 10 13.27 8.08 3.33
C ASP A 10 14.02 8.09 4.67
N ARG A 11 13.39 8.58 5.75
CA ARG A 11 13.99 8.48 7.08
C ARG A 11 13.77 7.07 7.61
N GLN A 12 14.71 6.19 7.27
CA GLN A 12 14.84 4.88 7.88
C GLN A 12 15.19 5.06 9.35
N ILE A 13 14.39 4.45 10.21
CA ILE A 13 14.57 4.48 11.65
C ILE A 13 14.98 3.09 12.08
N ASN A 14 16.15 2.98 12.68
CA ASN A 14 16.56 1.76 13.33
C ASN A 14 16.02 1.80 14.76
N VAL A 15 15.14 0.87 15.09
CA VAL A 15 14.67 0.68 16.46
C VAL A 15 15.85 0.29 17.35
N THR A 16 16.12 1.07 18.41
CA THR A 16 17.22 0.82 19.36
C THR A 16 16.76 0.25 20.71
N VAL A 17 15.46 0.10 20.90
CA VAL A 17 14.85 -0.46 22.12
C VAL A 17 14.56 -1.96 21.93
N GLU A 18 14.62 -2.74 23.02
CA GLU A 18 14.19 -4.14 22.98
C GLU A 18 12.67 -4.18 22.81
N ILE A 19 12.20 -4.67 21.66
CA ILE A 19 10.77 -4.77 21.33
C ILE A 19 10.40 -6.23 21.28
N SER A 20 9.48 -6.67 22.13
CA SER A 20 9.09 -8.08 22.20
C SER A 20 7.87 -8.40 21.32
N THR A 21 6.97 -7.43 21.17
CA THR A 21 5.70 -7.61 20.46
C THR A 21 5.42 -6.48 19.47
N TRP A 22 4.49 -6.73 18.55
CA TRP A 22 3.97 -5.68 17.66
C TRP A 22 3.28 -4.54 18.42
N GLY A 23 2.63 -4.83 19.55
CA GLY A 23 2.06 -3.81 20.43
C GLY A 23 3.12 -2.84 20.94
N ASP A 24 4.23 -3.37 21.49
CA ASP A 24 5.33 -2.54 22.00
C ASP A 24 5.95 -1.66 20.90
N LEU A 25 6.03 -2.19 19.67
CA LEU A 25 6.50 -1.44 18.51
C LEU A 25 5.58 -0.26 18.18
N LEU A 26 4.27 -0.52 18.11
CA LEU A 26 3.29 0.51 17.79
C LEU A 26 3.22 1.58 18.89
N ASP A 27 3.21 1.15 20.16
CA ASP A 27 3.21 2.04 21.31
C ASP A 27 4.45 2.95 21.32
N TRP A 28 5.63 2.39 21.08
CA TRP A 28 6.87 3.17 20.97
C TRP A 28 6.82 4.17 19.80
N ILE A 29 6.34 3.73 18.63
CA ILE A 29 6.23 4.62 17.46
C ILE A 29 5.28 5.78 17.75
N GLU A 30 4.11 5.51 18.34
CA GLU A 30 3.09 6.52 18.63
C GLU A 30 3.52 7.48 19.75
N THR A 31 4.25 6.98 20.75
CA THR A 31 4.62 7.76 21.93
C THR A 31 5.89 8.58 21.71
N ASP A 32 6.92 7.97 21.13
CA ASP A 32 8.27 8.53 21.12
C ASP A 32 8.77 8.98 19.75
N TYR A 33 8.10 8.55 18.65
CA TYR A 33 8.65 8.74 17.32
C TYR A 33 7.79 9.60 16.38
N LEU A 34 6.52 9.27 16.18
CA LEU A 34 5.65 10.02 15.27
C LEU A 34 5.22 11.34 15.91
N LYS A 35 5.40 12.43 15.16
CA LYS A 35 4.78 13.71 15.51
C LYS A 35 3.32 13.70 15.07
N ALA A 36 2.51 14.56 15.69
CA ALA A 36 1.15 14.82 15.24
C ALA A 36 1.13 15.11 13.72
N GLY A 37 0.28 14.40 12.98
CA GLY A 37 0.18 14.48 11.53
C GLY A 37 1.08 13.51 10.75
N GLN A 38 1.92 12.71 11.42
CA GLN A 38 2.74 11.68 10.77
C GLN A 38 2.12 10.29 10.91
N CYS A 39 2.38 9.40 9.94
CA CYS A 39 1.91 8.02 9.96
C CYS A 39 2.99 7.03 9.51
N ILE A 40 2.89 5.78 9.97
CA ILE A 40 3.70 4.67 9.47
C ILE A 40 3.30 4.38 8.03
N THR A 41 4.28 4.28 7.16
CA THR A 41 4.07 3.92 5.77
C THR A 41 4.54 2.49 5.52
N HIS A 42 5.74 2.12 5.96
CA HIS A 42 6.30 0.77 5.77
C HIS A 42 6.99 0.30 7.05
N VAL A 43 6.97 -1.00 7.30
CA VAL A 43 7.72 -1.66 8.37
C VAL A 43 8.53 -2.80 7.75
N TYR A 44 9.82 -2.83 8.03
CA TYR A 44 10.74 -3.85 7.56
C TYR A 44 11.30 -4.61 8.77
N LEU A 45 11.21 -5.94 8.72
CA LEU A 45 11.81 -6.86 9.68
C LEU A 45 12.94 -7.62 8.97
N ALA A 46 14.17 -7.50 9.46
CA ALA A 46 15.33 -8.15 8.84
C ALA A 46 15.40 -7.92 7.32
N GLU A 47 15.20 -6.66 6.90
CA GLU A 47 15.19 -6.21 5.49
C GLU A 47 13.99 -6.67 4.64
N ASN A 48 13.05 -7.44 5.20
CA ASN A 48 11.82 -7.83 4.53
C ASN A 48 10.64 -6.95 4.96
N GLU A 49 9.87 -6.45 4.00
CA GLU A 49 8.67 -5.66 4.30
C GLU A 49 7.59 -6.55 4.95
N SER A 50 7.14 -6.15 6.13
CA SER A 50 6.03 -6.77 6.84
C SER A 50 4.75 -6.03 6.47
N LEU A 51 3.90 -6.65 5.66
CA LEU A 51 2.61 -6.08 5.24
C LEU A 51 1.51 -6.20 6.31
N ASN A 52 1.70 -7.06 7.31
CA ASN A 52 0.66 -7.42 8.28
C ASN A 52 0.67 -6.58 9.57
N TYR A 53 1.50 -5.54 9.67
CA TYR A 53 1.59 -4.75 10.91
C TYR A 53 0.30 -3.97 11.26
N ARG A 54 -0.58 -3.75 10.28
CA ARG A 54 -1.87 -3.06 10.46
C ARG A 54 -3.03 -4.00 10.79
N ASP A 55 -2.80 -5.31 10.77
CA ASP A 55 -3.84 -6.27 11.13
C ASP A 55 -4.07 -6.24 12.65
N THR A 56 -5.31 -5.95 13.05
CA THR A 56 -5.74 -5.91 14.46
C THR A 56 -5.45 -7.19 15.24
N LEU A 57 -5.26 -8.33 14.57
CA LEU A 57 -4.93 -9.62 15.17
C LEU A 57 -3.43 -9.78 15.45
N VAL A 58 -2.60 -8.78 15.15
CA VAL A 58 -1.13 -8.88 15.19
C VAL A 58 -0.52 -8.24 16.44
N CYS A 59 -1.21 -7.35 17.16
CA CYS A 59 -0.65 -6.63 18.31
C CYS A 59 -0.03 -7.54 19.39
N GLY A 60 -0.66 -8.68 19.68
CA GLY A 60 -0.17 -9.64 20.68
C GLY A 60 0.81 -10.69 20.14
N LYS A 61 1.16 -10.63 18.85
CA LYS A 61 2.12 -11.57 18.25
C LYS A 61 3.53 -11.13 18.60
N GLU A 62 4.34 -12.12 18.97
CA GLU A 62 5.78 -11.94 19.07
C GLU A 62 6.32 -11.51 17.70
N ILE A 63 7.21 -10.52 17.70
CA ILE A 63 7.98 -10.20 16.51
C ILE A 63 9.08 -11.24 16.43
N ALA A 64 8.90 -12.24 15.55
CA ALA A 64 9.94 -13.22 15.29
C ALA A 64 11.20 -12.48 14.80
N GLU A 65 12.29 -12.61 15.56
CA GLU A 65 13.63 -12.08 15.26
C GLU A 65 13.75 -10.54 15.36
N VAL A 66 14.02 -10.07 16.57
CA VAL A 66 14.17 -8.65 16.88
C VAL A 66 15.62 -8.24 16.62
N THR A 67 15.82 -7.63 15.45
CA THR A 67 16.88 -6.70 15.00
C THR A 67 17.47 -7.14 13.65
N PRO A 68 17.52 -6.23 12.65
CA PRO A 68 17.04 -4.85 12.65
C PRO A 68 15.55 -4.72 12.27
N VAL A 69 14.82 -3.85 12.99
CA VAL A 69 13.50 -3.34 12.57
C VAL A 69 13.69 -1.94 11.99
N ALA A 70 13.23 -1.75 10.76
CA ALA A 70 13.30 -0.48 10.06
C ALA A 70 11.90 0.03 9.73
N ILE A 71 11.60 1.28 10.11
CA ILE A 71 10.31 1.90 9.85
C ILE A 71 10.49 3.08 8.90
N LYS A 72 9.56 3.24 7.96
CA LYS A 72 9.39 4.46 7.18
C LYS A 72 8.14 5.20 7.62
N SER A 73 8.22 6.52 7.73
CA SER A 73 7.12 7.40 8.13
C SER A 73 6.87 8.47 7.09
N GLY A 74 5.61 8.91 6.98
CA GLY A 74 5.16 9.94 6.06
C GLY A 74 4.27 10.96 6.75
N ASP A 75 3.95 12.05 6.05
CA ASP A 75 2.91 13.00 6.45
C ASP A 75 1.55 12.44 6.04
N PHE A 76 0.61 12.34 6.99
CA PHE A 76 -0.67 11.67 6.80
C PHE A 76 -1.49 12.31 5.69
N ASP A 77 -1.62 13.64 5.71
CA ASP A 77 -2.41 14.37 4.72
C ASP A 77 -1.85 14.19 3.31
N SER A 78 -0.51 14.20 3.20
CA SER A 78 0.18 13.96 1.93
C SER A 78 -0.05 12.53 1.44
N VAL A 79 0.16 11.52 2.30
CA VAL A 79 -0.02 10.08 1.96
C VAL A 79 -1.46 9.79 1.54
N VAL A 80 -2.45 10.32 2.27
CA VAL A 80 -3.86 10.15 1.94
C VAL A 80 -4.18 10.87 0.63
N SER A 81 -3.73 12.12 0.46
CA SER A 81 -3.99 12.86 -0.78
C SER A 81 -3.37 12.18 -2.00
N GLU A 82 -2.19 11.59 -1.89
CA GLU A 82 -1.55 10.84 -2.98
C GLU A 82 -2.33 9.56 -3.29
N SER A 83 -2.63 8.77 -2.26
CA SER A 83 -3.42 7.52 -2.41
C SER A 83 -4.79 7.78 -3.06
N MET A 84 -5.46 8.88 -2.69
CA MET A 84 -6.74 9.26 -3.28
C MET A 84 -6.60 9.72 -4.74
N ARG A 85 -5.50 10.39 -5.11
CA ARG A 85 -5.24 10.76 -6.50
C ARG A 85 -4.96 9.54 -7.36
N ASP A 86 -4.21 8.57 -6.84
CA ASP A 86 -3.91 7.33 -7.54
C ASP A 86 -5.17 6.50 -7.74
N LEU A 87 -6.01 6.39 -6.69
CA LEU A 87 -7.32 5.75 -6.79
C LEU A 87 -8.20 6.44 -7.85
N ASP A 88 -8.28 7.77 -7.85
CA ASP A 88 -9.06 8.52 -8.85
C ASP A 88 -8.52 8.29 -10.27
N HIS A 89 -7.20 8.21 -10.45
CA HIS A 89 -6.57 7.90 -11.72
C HIS A 89 -6.96 6.50 -12.23
N GLU A 90 -6.84 5.49 -11.38
CA GLU A 90 -7.15 4.09 -11.71
C GLU A 90 -8.64 3.88 -12.00
N VAL A 91 -9.52 4.55 -11.24
CA VAL A 91 -10.97 4.54 -11.49
C VAL A 91 -11.28 5.17 -12.84
N LYS A 92 -10.66 6.31 -13.18
CA LYS A 92 -10.84 6.96 -14.49
C LYS A 92 -10.35 6.09 -15.65
N ALA A 93 -9.18 5.46 -15.50
CA ALA A 93 -8.64 4.53 -16.49
C ALA A 93 -9.57 3.32 -16.69
N SER A 94 -10.08 2.77 -15.60
CA SER A 94 -11.04 1.66 -15.61
C SER A 94 -12.34 2.03 -16.32
N LEU A 95 -12.90 3.21 -16.03
CA LEU A 95 -14.11 3.72 -16.69
C LEU A 95 -13.91 3.87 -18.21
N GLU A 96 -12.76 4.39 -18.64
CA GLU A 96 -12.46 4.52 -20.06
C GLU A 96 -12.29 3.14 -20.73
N SER A 97 -11.67 2.18 -20.05
CA SER A 97 -11.58 0.80 -20.52
C SER A 97 -12.97 0.16 -20.69
N VAL A 98 -13.88 0.35 -19.73
CA VAL A 98 -15.27 -0.12 -19.83
C VAL A 98 -15.99 0.50 -21.03
N ARG A 99 -15.84 1.81 -21.27
CA ARG A 99 -16.41 2.46 -22.45
C ARG A 99 -15.89 1.85 -23.76
N GLN A 100 -14.59 1.54 -23.82
CA GLN A 100 -14.00 0.89 -24.99
C GLN A 100 -14.53 -0.54 -25.18
N ILE A 101 -14.71 -1.31 -24.10
CA ILE A 101 -15.32 -2.64 -24.14
C ILE A 101 -16.76 -2.55 -24.67
N ILE A 102 -17.58 -1.63 -24.15
CA ILE A 102 -18.95 -1.42 -24.62
C ILE A 102 -18.97 -1.12 -26.12
N ARG A 103 -18.11 -0.20 -26.60
CA ARG A 103 -18.00 0.11 -28.03
C ARG A 103 -17.59 -1.09 -28.87
N LEU A 104 -16.72 -1.97 -28.37
CA LEU A 104 -16.34 -3.19 -29.08
C LEU A 104 -17.52 -4.16 -29.19
N LEU A 105 -18.30 -4.31 -28.10
CA LEU A 105 -19.51 -5.12 -28.10
C LEU A 105 -20.59 -4.57 -29.05
N GLU A 106 -20.82 -3.26 -29.05
CA GLU A 106 -21.73 -2.58 -29.99
C GLU A 106 -21.34 -2.84 -31.46
N ASN A 107 -20.03 -2.90 -31.73
CA ASN A 107 -19.48 -3.20 -33.05
C ASN A 107 -19.30 -4.71 -33.33
N ARG A 108 -19.88 -5.59 -32.49
CA ARG A 108 -19.81 -7.05 -32.60
C ARG A 108 -18.37 -7.62 -32.61
N ARG A 109 -17.42 -6.93 -31.99
CA ARG A 109 -16.03 -7.36 -31.80
C ARG A 109 -15.86 -8.07 -30.46
N GLU A 110 -16.55 -9.20 -30.30
CA GLU A 110 -16.69 -9.90 -29.02
C GLU A 110 -15.36 -10.44 -28.47
N GLU A 111 -14.53 -11.09 -29.29
CA GLU A 111 -13.23 -11.60 -28.82
C GLU A 111 -12.33 -10.52 -28.22
N GLU A 112 -12.27 -9.35 -28.87
CA GLU A 112 -11.45 -8.24 -28.39
C GLU A 112 -12.04 -7.59 -27.14
N ALA A 113 -13.37 -7.51 -27.07
CA ALA A 113 -14.07 -7.05 -25.88
C ALA A 113 -13.75 -7.96 -24.68
N TYR A 114 -13.80 -9.29 -24.86
CA TYR A 114 -13.49 -10.24 -23.80
C TYR A 114 -12.02 -10.21 -23.38
N ARG A 115 -11.06 -10.07 -24.32
CA ARG A 115 -9.63 -9.89 -23.95
C ARG A 115 -9.43 -8.64 -23.10
N ARG A 116 -10.05 -7.51 -23.48
CA ARG A 116 -9.95 -6.27 -22.69
C ARG A 116 -10.64 -6.36 -21.34
N LEU A 117 -11.77 -7.06 -21.25
CA LEU A 117 -12.42 -7.33 -19.98
C LEU A 117 -11.52 -8.14 -19.04
N ALA A 118 -10.85 -9.18 -19.56
CA ALA A 118 -9.88 -9.95 -18.76
C ALA A 118 -8.76 -9.06 -18.22
N HIS A 119 -8.17 -8.20 -19.07
CA HIS A 119 -7.15 -7.24 -18.64
C HIS A 119 -7.65 -6.25 -17.57
N LEU A 120 -8.88 -5.75 -17.70
CA LEU A 120 -9.47 -4.86 -16.70
C LEU A 120 -9.65 -5.57 -15.36
N LEU A 121 -10.17 -6.80 -15.37
CA LEU A 121 -10.36 -7.60 -14.16
C LEU A 121 -9.03 -7.94 -13.49
N ASP A 122 -7.99 -8.25 -14.26
CA ASP A 122 -6.64 -8.46 -13.72
C ASP A 122 -6.06 -7.19 -13.12
N SER A 123 -6.23 -6.04 -13.77
CA SER A 123 -5.77 -4.76 -13.25
C SER A 123 -6.44 -4.39 -11.93
N VAL A 124 -7.77 -4.57 -11.84
CA VAL A 124 -8.54 -4.35 -10.61
C VAL A 124 -8.06 -5.30 -9.50
N ARG A 125 -7.87 -6.59 -9.83
CA ARG A 125 -7.36 -7.57 -8.87
C ARG A 125 -6.00 -7.16 -8.32
N ILE A 126 -5.06 -6.77 -9.18
CA ILE A 126 -3.71 -6.35 -8.75
C ILE A 126 -3.81 -5.13 -7.85
N PHE A 127 -4.59 -4.11 -8.24
CA PHE A 127 -4.74 -2.89 -7.46
C PHE A 127 -5.25 -3.18 -6.04
N PHE A 128 -6.31 -3.98 -5.88
CA PHE A 128 -6.87 -4.31 -4.57
C PHE A 128 -6.14 -5.43 -3.81
N THR A 129 -5.15 -6.11 -4.42
CA THR A 129 -4.29 -7.07 -3.70
C THR A 129 -3.10 -6.35 -3.03
N ILE A 130 -2.82 -5.11 -3.44
CA ILE A 130 -1.71 -4.28 -2.91
C ILE A 130 -2.19 -3.41 -1.73
N PHE A 131 -3.50 -3.28 -1.50
CA PHE A 131 -4.12 -2.60 -0.35
C PHE A 131 -4.66 -3.59 0.67
#